data_AF-A0A956JHS8-F1
#
_entry.id   AF-A0A956JHS8-F1
#
_cell.length_a   1.000
_cell.length_b   1.000
_cell.length_c   1.000
_cell.angle_alpha   90.00
_cell.angle_beta   90.00
_cell.angle_gamma   90.00
#
_symmetry.space_group_name_H-M   'P 1'
#
loop_
_entity.id
_entity.type
_entity.pdbx_description
1 polymer ?
#
loop_
_entity_poly.entity_id
_entity_poly.type
_entity_poly.pdbx_seq_one_letter_code
_entity_poly.pdbx_strand_id
1 'polypeptide(L)'
;MAHHRLAAAALVVLFALPLGACADGAGDSDGATAGGATLLAEVAGYREWARAPGDFAAPLNPSSGPHGSFVDIYINDVVEQALLAEPDTLDAWPVGSIIVKDGWEDDEGTLRFVALMEKTEDGWYWEEYADDDLESPLYAGTPSACVICHAEGSDSVRAFALP
;
A
#
# COMPACT_ATOMS: atom_id res chain seq x y z
N MET A 1 -9.22 -40.06 75.26
CA MET A 1 -8.39 -40.94 74.42
C MET A 1 -7.48 -40.03 73.61
N ALA A 2 -6.21 -40.01 73.97
CA ALA A 2 -5.17 -39.21 73.35
C ALA A 2 -4.39 -40.12 72.40
N HIS A 3 -4.26 -39.74 71.13
CA HIS A 3 -3.29 -40.29 70.18
C HIS A 3 -2.94 -39.15 69.23
N HIS A 4 -1.68 -38.67 69.27
CA HIS A 4 -0.65 -38.96 68.25
C HIS A 4 -0.88 -38.17 66.95
N ARG A 5 0.10 -37.58 66.27
CA ARG A 5 1.51 -37.24 66.47
C ARG A 5 1.92 -36.61 65.11
N LEU A 6 3.08 -35.97 65.10
CA LEU A 6 3.98 -35.81 63.94
C LEU A 6 3.74 -34.64 62.97
N ALA A 7 4.67 -33.69 63.09
CA ALA A 7 5.10 -32.78 62.04
C ALA A 7 5.68 -33.54 60.84
N ALA A 8 5.56 -32.94 59.65
CA ALA A 8 6.48 -33.16 58.54
C ALA A 8 6.58 -31.86 57.73
N ALA A 9 7.75 -31.22 57.82
CA ALA A 9 8.16 -30.18 56.89
C ALA A 9 8.45 -30.84 55.54
N ALA A 10 7.86 -30.31 54.47
CA ALA A 10 8.23 -30.65 53.10
C ALA A 10 8.75 -29.39 52.40
N LEU A 11 10.07 -29.32 52.37
CA LEU A 11 10.89 -28.44 51.54
C LEU A 11 10.57 -28.74 50.07
N VAL A 12 9.95 -27.79 49.35
CA VAL A 12 9.79 -27.89 47.89
C VAL A 12 10.78 -26.94 47.23
N VAL A 13 11.62 -27.57 46.40
CA VAL A 13 12.77 -27.05 45.69
C VAL A 13 12.33 -26.10 44.57
N LEU A 14 13.07 -24.99 44.44
CA LEU A 14 13.02 -24.02 43.35
C LEU A 14 13.33 -24.72 42.01
N PHE A 15 12.42 -24.65 41.04
CA PHE A 15 12.69 -25.00 39.64
C PHE A 15 12.72 -23.69 38.82
N ALA A 16 13.93 -23.21 38.53
CA ALA A 16 14.15 -22.19 37.51
C ALA A 16 14.18 -22.88 36.14
N LEU A 17 13.21 -22.56 35.28
CA LEU A 17 13.21 -22.98 33.88
C LEU A 17 13.87 -21.89 33.03
N PRO A 18 15.00 -22.15 32.36
CA PRO A 18 15.49 -21.32 31.27
C PRO A 18 14.79 -21.78 29.99
N LEU A 19 13.89 -20.96 29.44
CA LEU A 19 13.48 -21.11 28.04
C LEU A 19 14.41 -20.25 27.20
N GLY A 20 15.53 -20.83 26.82
CA GLY A 20 16.28 -20.43 25.65
C GLY A 20 16.11 -21.50 24.57
N ALA A 21 15.60 -21.11 23.40
CA ALA A 21 15.89 -21.78 22.13
C ALA A 21 15.55 -20.83 20.98
N CYS A 22 16.60 -20.37 20.31
CA CYS A 22 16.58 -19.69 19.02
C CYS A 22 16.18 -20.66 17.90
N ALA A 23 15.60 -20.15 16.81
CA ALA A 23 16.09 -20.32 15.44
C ALA A 23 15.01 -19.98 14.39
N ASP A 24 15.33 -18.96 13.59
CA ASP A 24 15.21 -18.90 12.14
C ASP A 24 13.90 -19.33 11.48
N GLY A 25 13.06 -18.32 11.23
CA GLY A 25 12.15 -18.27 10.10
C GLY A 25 12.30 -16.92 9.42
N ALA A 26 13.29 -16.79 8.54
CA ALA A 26 13.33 -15.73 7.55
C ALA A 26 12.15 -15.93 6.60
N GLY A 27 11.08 -15.17 6.83
CA GLY A 27 10.16 -14.75 5.80
C GLY A 27 10.29 -13.24 5.72
N ASP A 28 10.84 -12.72 4.63
CA ASP A 28 10.59 -11.34 4.21
C ASP A 28 9.08 -11.22 4.01
N SER A 29 8.37 -10.85 5.07
CA SER A 29 7.15 -10.09 4.92
C SER A 29 7.58 -8.65 4.84
N ASP A 30 7.88 -8.18 3.62
CA ASP A 30 7.96 -6.76 3.31
C ASP A 30 6.70 -6.11 3.88
N GLY A 31 6.91 -5.34 4.95
CA GLY A 31 5.94 -5.18 6.02
C GLY A 31 4.72 -4.36 5.62
N ALA A 32 3.59 -5.03 5.36
CA ALA A 32 2.30 -4.47 5.68
C ALA A 32 2.20 -4.41 7.22
N THR A 33 2.44 -3.23 7.80
CA THR A 33 2.20 -3.02 9.23
C THR A 33 0.69 -3.08 9.48
N ALA A 34 0.19 -4.26 9.84
CA ALA A 34 -1.14 -4.41 10.41
C ALA A 34 -1.24 -3.55 11.69
N GLY A 35 -1.85 -2.36 11.57
CA GLY A 35 -2.12 -1.46 12.69
C GLY A 35 -1.78 0.04 12.48
N GLY A 36 -1.18 0.43 11.35
CA GLY A 36 -1.07 1.86 10.94
C GLY A 36 -2.28 2.32 10.13
N ALA A 37 -2.52 3.64 10.02
CA ALA A 37 -3.42 4.15 9.00
C ALA A 37 -2.78 3.90 7.63
N THR A 38 -3.51 3.27 6.71
CA THR A 38 -3.03 3.03 5.34
C THR A 38 -3.27 4.26 4.47
N LEU A 39 -2.49 4.42 3.39
CA LEU A 39 -2.71 5.52 2.45
C LEU A 39 -4.13 5.45 1.87
N LEU A 40 -4.62 4.25 1.53
CA LEU A 40 -5.99 4.06 1.04
C LEU A 40 -7.05 4.58 2.03
N ALA A 41 -6.87 4.38 3.33
CA ALA A 41 -7.78 4.91 4.35
C ALA A 41 -7.72 6.43 4.46
N GLU A 42 -6.54 7.03 4.26
CA GLU A 42 -6.35 8.49 4.27
C GLU A 42 -7.01 9.19 3.08
N VAL A 43 -7.02 8.54 1.91
CA VAL A 43 -7.60 9.07 0.67
C VAL A 43 -9.03 8.60 0.43
N ALA A 44 -9.75 8.24 1.50
CA ALA A 44 -11.15 7.84 1.42
C ALA A 44 -11.96 8.86 0.60
N GLY A 45 -12.66 8.37 -0.44
CA GLY A 45 -13.42 9.22 -1.36
C GLY A 45 -12.66 9.71 -2.60
N TYR A 46 -11.45 9.21 -2.87
CA TYR A 46 -10.67 9.56 -4.08
C TYR A 46 -11.42 9.40 -5.41
N ARG A 47 -12.46 8.57 -5.47
CA ARG A 47 -13.29 8.41 -6.68
C ARG A 47 -14.06 9.67 -7.08
N GLU A 48 -14.16 10.64 -6.17
CA GLU A 48 -14.73 11.97 -6.41
C GLU A 48 -13.66 12.99 -6.88
N TRP A 49 -12.37 12.62 -6.88
CA TRP A 49 -11.30 13.47 -7.38
C TRP A 49 -11.34 13.57 -8.91
N ALA A 50 -10.54 14.49 -9.46
CA ALA A 50 -10.36 14.57 -10.89
C ALA A 50 -9.74 13.29 -11.44
N ARG A 51 -10.10 12.98 -12.69
CA ARG A 51 -9.46 11.92 -13.46
C ARG A 51 -8.17 12.43 -14.10
N ALA A 52 -7.22 11.53 -14.29
CA ALA A 52 -6.01 11.80 -15.03
C ALA A 52 -6.33 12.35 -16.44
N PRO A 53 -5.46 13.20 -17.00
CA PRO A 53 -5.71 13.88 -18.27
C PRO A 53 -5.60 12.94 -19.48
N GLY A 54 -5.89 13.49 -20.65
CA GLY A 54 -5.74 12.80 -21.93
C GLY A 54 -6.75 11.68 -22.08
N ASP A 55 -6.28 10.51 -22.54
CA ASP A 55 -7.17 9.37 -22.77
C ASP A 55 -7.89 8.95 -21.47
N PHE A 56 -7.27 9.13 -20.30
CA PHE A 56 -7.79 8.73 -18.98
C PHE A 56 -8.85 9.66 -18.38
N ALA A 57 -9.26 10.71 -19.10
CA ALA A 57 -10.32 11.60 -18.64
C ALA A 57 -11.71 10.93 -18.65
N ALA A 58 -11.89 9.87 -19.46
CA ALA A 58 -13.07 9.04 -19.48
C ALA A 58 -12.97 7.88 -18.46
N PRO A 59 -14.10 7.32 -17.99
CA PRO A 59 -14.10 6.12 -17.17
C PRO A 59 -13.89 4.84 -17.99
N LEU A 60 -13.43 3.78 -17.31
CA LEU A 60 -13.23 2.43 -17.80
C LEU A 60 -12.37 2.42 -19.05
N ASN A 61 -11.16 2.95 -18.91
CA ASN A 61 -10.21 2.99 -20.00
C ASN A 61 -9.58 1.62 -20.25
N PRO A 62 -9.62 1.08 -21.48
CA PRO A 62 -8.97 -0.19 -21.79
C PRO A 62 -7.49 -0.18 -21.42
N SER A 63 -7.04 -1.25 -20.76
CA SER A 63 -5.65 -1.44 -20.34
C SER A 63 -5.17 -2.85 -20.70
N SER A 64 -3.91 -2.94 -21.08
CA SER A 64 -3.18 -4.22 -21.22
C SER A 64 -2.18 -4.43 -20.08
N GLY A 65 -2.22 -3.57 -19.06
CA GLY A 65 -1.33 -3.62 -17.91
C GLY A 65 -1.70 -4.72 -16.91
N PRO A 66 -0.88 -4.95 -15.87
CA PRO A 66 -1.11 -6.01 -14.89
C PRO A 66 -2.29 -5.72 -13.93
N HIS A 67 -2.90 -4.55 -14.05
CA HIS A 67 -3.81 -3.97 -13.06
C HIS A 67 -5.26 -3.96 -13.55
N GLY A 68 -5.71 -5.02 -14.22
CA GLY A 68 -7.05 -5.12 -14.81
C GLY A 68 -7.10 -4.81 -16.31
N SER A 69 -8.19 -5.25 -16.93
CA SER A 69 -8.50 -5.04 -18.36
C SER A 69 -8.94 -3.61 -18.65
N PHE A 70 -9.46 -2.90 -17.64
CA PHE A 70 -9.82 -1.49 -17.70
C PHE A 70 -9.28 -0.77 -16.47
N VAL A 71 -9.07 0.54 -16.58
CA VAL A 71 -8.57 1.35 -15.47
C VAL A 71 -9.29 2.68 -15.36
N ASP A 72 -9.44 3.13 -14.12
CA ASP A 72 -9.78 4.50 -13.77
C ASP A 72 -8.63 5.09 -12.98
N ILE A 73 -8.11 6.25 -13.40
CA ILE A 73 -6.98 6.90 -12.74
C ILE A 73 -7.44 8.25 -12.21
N TYR A 74 -7.31 8.42 -10.90
CA TYR A 74 -7.70 9.59 -10.14
C TYR A 74 -6.45 10.30 -9.63
N ILE A 75 -6.51 11.62 -9.60
CA ILE A 75 -5.39 12.49 -9.22
C ILE A 75 -5.86 13.49 -8.17
N ASN A 76 -5.05 13.72 -7.14
CA ASN A 76 -5.39 14.75 -6.15
C ASN A 76 -5.16 16.17 -6.69
N ASP A 77 -5.60 17.15 -5.92
CA ASP A 77 -5.49 18.57 -6.21
C ASP A 77 -4.05 19.05 -6.43
N VAL A 78 -3.06 18.43 -5.78
CA VAL A 78 -1.63 18.71 -5.99
C VAL A 78 -1.22 18.36 -7.42
N VAL A 79 -1.60 17.18 -7.92
CA VAL A 79 -1.31 16.75 -9.30
C VAL A 79 -2.09 17.60 -10.30
N GLU A 80 -3.37 17.91 -10.01
CA GLU A 80 -4.16 18.81 -10.85
C GLU A 80 -3.50 20.19 -11.01
N GLN A 81 -3.05 20.79 -9.91
CA GLN A 81 -2.36 22.08 -9.94
C GLN A 81 -1.03 22.00 -10.70
N ALA A 82 -0.27 20.91 -10.52
CA ALA A 82 0.97 20.68 -11.25
C ALA A 82 0.75 20.61 -12.77
N LEU A 83 -0.34 19.96 -13.22
CA LEU A 83 -0.70 19.87 -14.63
C LEU A 83 -1.12 21.21 -15.27
N LEU A 84 -1.48 22.21 -14.44
CA LEU A 84 -1.79 23.57 -14.90
C LEU A 84 -0.55 24.48 -14.96
N ALA A 85 0.62 24.00 -14.50
CA ALA A 85 1.86 24.76 -14.60
C ALA A 85 2.27 24.95 -16.07
N GLU A 86 3.11 25.96 -16.32
CA GLU A 86 3.69 26.15 -17.65
C GLU A 86 4.55 24.93 -18.01
N PRO A 87 4.53 24.50 -19.29
CA PRO A 87 5.37 23.39 -19.75
C PRO A 87 6.85 23.57 -19.39
N ASP A 88 7.56 22.47 -19.16
CA ASP A 88 9.00 22.43 -18.84
C ASP A 88 9.39 23.14 -17.53
N THR A 89 8.44 23.50 -16.66
CA THR A 89 8.75 24.12 -15.35
C THR A 89 8.90 23.11 -14.21
N LEU A 90 8.54 21.85 -14.44
CA LEU A 90 8.61 20.77 -13.46
C LEU A 90 9.53 19.65 -13.97
N ASP A 91 10.56 19.35 -13.18
CA ASP A 91 11.46 18.20 -13.42
C ASP A 91 11.01 16.94 -12.65
N ALA A 92 10.03 17.08 -11.76
CA ALA A 92 9.45 16.00 -10.94
C ALA A 92 8.04 16.38 -10.47
N TRP A 93 7.22 15.38 -10.13
CA TRP A 93 5.95 15.61 -9.47
C TRP A 93 6.18 16.18 -8.05
N PRO A 94 5.38 17.16 -7.61
CA PRO A 94 5.51 17.72 -6.28
C PRO A 94 5.32 16.68 -5.16
N VAL A 95 6.00 16.89 -4.03
CA VAL A 95 5.68 16.14 -2.79
C VAL A 95 4.21 16.37 -2.43
N GLY A 96 3.53 15.32 -2.00
CA GLY A 96 2.09 15.28 -1.78
C GLY A 96 1.28 14.97 -3.03
N SER A 97 1.89 14.75 -4.20
CA SER A 97 1.19 14.19 -5.36
C SER A 97 0.70 12.79 -5.04
N ILE A 98 -0.61 12.56 -5.17
CA ILE A 98 -1.22 11.24 -4.99
C ILE A 98 -1.97 10.86 -6.27
N ILE A 99 -1.71 9.65 -6.74
CA ILE A 99 -2.41 9.04 -7.87
C ILE A 99 -3.00 7.72 -7.39
N VAL A 100 -4.30 7.56 -7.59
CA VAL A 100 -5.02 6.32 -7.29
C VAL A 100 -5.51 5.72 -8.59
N LYS A 101 -5.38 4.41 -8.73
CA LYS A 101 -5.89 3.68 -9.87
C LYS A 101 -6.78 2.54 -9.42
N ASP A 102 -8.02 2.56 -9.88
CA ASP A 102 -8.86 1.37 -9.88
C ASP A 102 -8.57 0.55 -11.14
N GLY A 103 -8.36 -0.73 -10.91
CA GLY A 103 -8.23 -1.75 -11.94
C GLY A 103 -9.48 -2.60 -12.00
N TRP A 104 -10.10 -2.69 -13.18
CA TRP A 104 -11.36 -3.40 -13.41
C TRP A 104 -11.14 -4.60 -14.31
N GLU A 105 -11.86 -5.69 -14.05
CA GLU A 105 -11.79 -6.92 -14.86
C GLU A 105 -12.51 -6.74 -16.21
N ASP A 106 -13.59 -5.96 -16.22
CA ASP A 106 -14.49 -5.74 -17.37
C ASP A 106 -14.96 -4.27 -17.45
N ASP A 107 -15.71 -3.95 -18.52
CA ASP A 107 -16.35 -2.64 -18.72
C ASP A 107 -17.72 -2.54 -18.03
N GLU A 108 -18.10 -3.54 -17.23
CA GLU A 108 -19.26 -3.50 -16.34
C GLU A 108 -18.90 -2.96 -14.94
N GLY A 109 -17.60 -2.82 -14.65
CA GLY A 109 -17.08 -2.21 -13.43
C GLY A 109 -16.79 -3.20 -12.31
N THR A 110 -16.47 -4.46 -12.62
CA THR A 110 -15.99 -5.43 -11.63
C THR A 110 -14.60 -5.03 -11.15
N LEU A 111 -14.50 -4.49 -9.93
CA LEU A 111 -13.22 -4.09 -9.33
C LEU A 111 -12.33 -5.31 -9.15
N ARG A 112 -11.03 -5.14 -9.40
CA ARG A 112 -10.03 -6.20 -9.22
C ARG A 112 -8.81 -5.74 -8.44
N PHE A 113 -8.40 -4.48 -8.61
CA PHE A 113 -7.34 -3.89 -7.79
C PHE A 113 -7.60 -2.42 -7.47
N VAL A 114 -7.04 -1.94 -6.37
CA VAL A 114 -6.79 -0.52 -6.13
C VAL A 114 -5.29 -0.34 -5.92
N ALA A 115 -4.63 0.45 -6.77
CA ALA A 115 -3.22 0.75 -6.68
C ALA A 115 -3.01 2.25 -6.44
N LEU A 116 -2.13 2.61 -5.52
CA LEU A 116 -1.87 3.99 -5.11
C LEU A 116 -0.38 4.28 -5.18
N MET A 117 -0.06 5.53 -5.50
CA MET A 117 1.28 6.06 -5.33
C MET A 117 1.22 7.48 -4.76
N GLU A 118 2.05 7.75 -3.75
CA GLU A 118 2.23 9.07 -3.15
C GLU A 118 3.68 9.53 -3.30
N LYS A 119 3.90 10.76 -3.75
CA LYS A 119 5.21 11.39 -3.76
C LYS A 119 5.53 11.92 -2.37
N THR A 120 6.44 11.28 -1.66
CA THR A 120 6.97 11.76 -0.37
C THR A 120 8.31 12.47 -0.56
N GLU A 121 8.85 13.06 0.51
CA GLU A 121 10.21 13.65 0.49
C GLU A 121 11.30 12.60 0.18
N ASP A 122 11.06 11.34 0.54
CA ASP A 122 11.99 10.22 0.30
C ASP A 122 11.77 9.52 -1.05
N GLY A 123 10.83 10.00 -1.85
CA GLY A 123 10.46 9.44 -3.15
C GLY A 123 9.03 8.85 -3.17
N TRP A 124 8.75 8.00 -4.15
CA TRP A 124 7.42 7.41 -4.29
C TRP A 124 7.18 6.28 -3.30
N TYR A 125 6.12 6.43 -2.49
CA TYR A 125 5.51 5.38 -1.68
C TYR A 125 4.38 4.73 -2.47
N TRP A 126 4.22 3.41 -2.35
CA TRP A 126 3.29 2.61 -3.15
C TRP A 126 2.41 1.76 -2.24
N GLU A 127 1.13 1.61 -2.61
CA GLU A 127 0.26 0.57 -2.06
C GLU A 127 -0.54 -0.11 -3.18
N GLU A 128 -0.85 -1.40 -3.01
CA GLU A 128 -1.78 -2.11 -3.88
C GLU A 128 -2.66 -3.06 -3.08
N TYR A 129 -3.93 -3.13 -3.43
CA TYR A 129 -4.96 -3.93 -2.77
C TYR A 129 -5.70 -4.78 -3.80
N ALA A 130 -6.05 -6.01 -3.43
CA ALA A 130 -7.03 -6.81 -4.16
C ALA A 130 -8.46 -6.38 -3.79
N ASP A 131 -9.42 -6.69 -4.65
CA ASP A 131 -10.83 -6.38 -4.42
C ASP A 131 -11.44 -7.10 -3.22
N ASP A 132 -10.87 -8.24 -2.82
CA ASP A 132 -11.33 -9.05 -1.69
C ASP A 132 -10.78 -8.61 -0.32
N ASP A 133 -9.75 -7.76 -0.28
CA ASP A 133 -9.19 -7.17 0.93
C ASP A 133 -8.65 -5.75 0.67
N LEU A 134 -9.47 -4.74 0.99
CA LEU A 134 -9.10 -3.32 0.94
C LEU A 134 -8.59 -2.79 2.30
N GLU A 135 -8.48 -3.64 3.32
CA GLU A 135 -7.97 -3.27 4.64
C GLU A 135 -6.46 -3.54 4.75
N SER A 136 -5.95 -4.51 3.99
CA SER A 136 -4.54 -4.91 4.00
C SER A 136 -3.91 -4.86 2.61
N PRO A 137 -2.87 -4.04 2.39
CA PRO A 137 -2.23 -3.98 1.08
C PRO A 137 -1.44 -5.27 0.78
N LEU A 138 -1.52 -5.74 -0.47
CA LEU A 138 -0.65 -6.78 -1.05
C LEU A 138 0.81 -6.31 -1.08
N TYR A 139 1.01 -5.02 -1.35
CA TYR A 139 2.31 -4.37 -1.38
C TYR A 139 2.22 -2.99 -0.71
N ALA A 140 3.24 -2.62 0.06
CA ALA A 140 3.36 -1.30 0.70
C ALA A 140 4.81 -0.82 0.69
N GLY A 141 5.06 0.49 0.77
CA GLY A 141 6.41 1.04 0.84
C GLY A 141 7.03 1.28 -0.53
N THR A 142 8.23 0.74 -0.77
CA THR A 142 8.97 0.87 -2.03
C THR A 142 9.29 -0.49 -2.67
N PRO A 143 8.27 -1.34 -2.93
CA PRO A 143 8.48 -2.68 -3.44
C PRO A 143 9.10 -2.66 -4.84
N SER A 144 10.09 -3.52 -5.07
CA SER A 144 10.79 -3.59 -6.37
C SER A 144 9.86 -3.90 -7.55
N ALA A 145 8.79 -4.67 -7.32
CA ALA A 145 7.78 -5.00 -8.31
C ALA A 145 7.12 -3.76 -8.92
N CYS A 146 6.78 -2.76 -8.09
CA CYS A 146 6.21 -1.49 -8.53
C CYS A 146 7.28 -0.63 -9.20
N VAL A 147 8.41 -0.42 -8.50
CA VAL A 147 9.46 0.51 -8.92
C VAL A 147 10.04 0.14 -10.29
N ILE A 148 10.32 -1.14 -10.54
CA ILE A 148 10.95 -1.58 -11.81
C ILE A 148 10.04 -1.27 -13.01
N CYS A 149 8.75 -1.56 -12.90
CA CYS A 149 7.81 -1.30 -14.01
C CYS A 149 7.55 0.19 -14.19
N HIS A 150 7.58 0.97 -13.11
CA HIS A 150 7.29 2.40 -13.12
C HIS A 150 8.51 3.27 -13.47
N ALA A 151 9.73 2.75 -13.38
CA ALA A 151 10.97 3.49 -13.68
C ALA A 151 11.03 4.10 -15.10
N GLU A 152 10.24 3.56 -16.05
CA GLU A 152 10.15 4.07 -17.42
C GLU A 152 9.16 5.25 -17.58
N GLY A 153 8.40 5.59 -16.54
CA GLY A 153 7.43 6.68 -16.54
C GLY A 153 8.06 8.07 -16.37
N SER A 154 7.27 9.11 -16.64
CA SER A 154 7.62 10.51 -16.35
C SER A 154 7.59 10.72 -14.84
N ASP A 155 8.78 10.77 -14.22
CA ASP A 155 8.97 10.71 -12.77
C ASP A 155 8.13 9.59 -12.13
N SER A 156 8.31 8.36 -12.64
CA SER A 156 7.60 7.14 -12.25
C SER A 156 6.10 7.06 -12.60
N VAL A 157 5.50 8.12 -13.16
CA VAL A 157 4.12 8.11 -13.64
C VAL A 157 4.07 7.63 -15.08
N ARG A 158 3.34 6.54 -15.35
CA ARG A 158 3.26 5.94 -16.70
C ARG A 158 2.03 6.36 -17.50
N ALA A 159 0.99 6.83 -16.82
CA ALA A 159 -0.30 7.13 -17.45
C ALA A 159 -0.32 8.48 -18.17
N PHE A 160 0.44 9.45 -17.66
CA PHE A 160 0.57 10.80 -18.20
C PHE A 160 1.95 11.35 -17.81
N ALA A 161 2.34 12.45 -18.43
CA ALA A 161 3.64 13.08 -18.21
C ALA A 161 3.49 14.41 -17.46
N LEU A 162 4.62 14.91 -16.94
CA LEU A 162 4.77 16.32 -16.56
C LEU A 162 4.40 17.22 -17.76
N PRO A 163 3.82 18.42 -17.51
CA PRO A 163 3.34 19.32 -18.56
C PRO A 163 4.45 19.91 -19.44
#